data_AF-A0A2E4CAC3-F1
#
_entry.id   AF-A0A2E4CAC3-F1
#
_cell.length_a   1.000
_cell.length_b   1.000
_cell.length_c   1.000
_cell.angle_alpha   90.00
_cell.angle_beta   90.00
_cell.angle_gamma   90.00
#
_symmetry.space_group_name_H-M   'P 1'
#
loop_
_entity.id
_entity.type
_entity.pdbx_description
1 polymer ?
#
loop_
_entity_poly.entity_id
_entity_poly.type
_entity_poly.pdbx_seq_one_letter_code
_entity_poly.pdbx_strand_id
1 'polypeptide(L)'
;MCRSASGHSMSILSTWQKKMSDAKQCPWCERWSLKDDQCNYVVCGRPEVGVFILGMGCGRAWCYECGGKLCGRMFCEETGELLDPNEDHNHIGNPDAQRACSAPGFCMGGHNSHKD
;
A
#
# COMPACT_ATOMS: atom_id res chain seq x y z
N MET A 1 -30.42 -56.40 -11.56
CA MET A 1 -29.01 -55.97 -11.74
C MET A 1 -28.88 -54.55 -11.18
N CYS A 2 -27.95 -54.34 -10.25
CA CYS A 2 -27.89 -53.19 -9.35
C CYS A 2 -27.02 -52.04 -9.91
N ARG A 3 -27.52 -50.81 -9.68
CA ARG A 3 -26.89 -49.48 -9.52
C ARG A 3 -25.42 -49.28 -9.94
N SER A 4 -25.14 -48.13 -10.55
CA SER A 4 -24.18 -47.15 -9.98
C SER A 4 -24.29 -45.78 -10.69
N ALA A 5 -24.59 -44.75 -9.91
CA ALA A 5 -24.37 -43.36 -10.26
C ALA A 5 -22.96 -42.97 -9.78
N SER A 6 -22.15 -42.41 -10.66
CA SER A 6 -20.88 -41.76 -10.37
C SER A 6 -21.08 -40.31 -10.83
N GLY A 7 -21.13 -39.29 -9.98
CA GLY A 7 -20.09 -38.95 -9.01
C GLY A 7 -19.30 -37.77 -9.57
N HIS A 8 -19.95 -36.63 -9.83
CA HIS A 8 -19.26 -35.37 -10.11
C HIS A 8 -18.80 -34.77 -8.78
N SER A 9 -17.62 -35.22 -8.35
CA SER A 9 -16.88 -34.59 -7.26
C SER A 9 -15.73 -33.78 -7.86
N MET A 10 -15.47 -32.64 -7.22
CA MET A 10 -14.28 -31.81 -7.30
C MET A 10 -14.26 -30.73 -8.37
N SER A 11 -14.58 -29.50 -7.96
CA SER A 11 -13.66 -28.34 -8.09
C SER A 11 -14.26 -27.09 -7.42
N ILE A 12 -14.27 -27.06 -6.08
CA ILE A 12 -14.61 -25.84 -5.30
C ILE A 12 -13.34 -25.23 -4.65
N LEU A 13 -12.18 -25.89 -4.78
CA LEU A 13 -10.97 -25.51 -4.04
C LEU A 13 -9.99 -24.59 -4.80
N SER A 14 -10.26 -24.23 -6.06
CA SER A 14 -9.27 -23.46 -6.85
C SER A 14 -9.34 -21.94 -6.68
N THR A 15 -10.32 -21.39 -5.93
CA THR A 15 -10.54 -19.92 -5.87
C THR A 15 -9.97 -19.26 -4.61
N TRP A 16 -9.56 -20.03 -3.60
CA TRP A 16 -9.06 -19.50 -2.32
C TRP A 16 -7.53 -19.41 -2.24
N GLN A 17 -6.81 -19.88 -3.25
CA GLN A 17 -5.36 -20.00 -3.23
C GLN A 17 -4.59 -18.73 -3.64
N LYS A 18 -5.28 -17.58 -3.79
CA LYS A 18 -4.71 -16.37 -4.42
C LYS A 18 -4.70 -15.08 -3.58
N LYS A 19 -4.84 -15.13 -2.25
CA LYS A 19 -4.93 -13.89 -1.43
C LYS A 19 -4.03 -13.80 -0.19
N MET A 20 -3.03 -14.68 -0.03
CA MET A 20 -2.13 -14.62 1.13
C MET A 20 -0.71 -14.13 0.84
N SER A 21 -0.42 -13.66 -0.38
CA SER A 21 0.95 -13.28 -0.80
C SER A 21 1.24 -11.77 -0.86
N ASP A 22 0.26 -10.91 -0.57
CA ASP A 22 0.42 -9.45 -0.73
C ASP A 22 0.57 -8.73 0.62
N ALA A 23 1.53 -9.20 1.43
CA ALA A 23 2.07 -8.43 2.54
C ALA A 23 3.50 -7.97 2.19
N LYS A 24 3.78 -6.68 2.36
CA LYS A 24 5.12 -6.09 2.13
C LYS A 24 5.49 -5.18 3.29
N GLN A 25 6.79 -5.04 3.54
CA GLN A 25 7.29 -4.15 4.58
C GLN A 25 7.37 -2.71 4.08
N CYS A 26 6.95 -1.78 4.93
CA CYS A 26 7.08 -0.36 4.69
C CYS A 26 8.58 0.00 4.58
N PRO A 27 9.05 0.67 3.51
CA PRO A 27 10.46 1.03 3.35
C PRO A 27 10.93 2.14 4.30
N TRP A 28 10.02 2.71 5.09
CA TRP A 28 10.32 3.76 6.07
C TRP A 28 10.56 3.22 7.48
N CYS A 29 9.77 2.23 7.91
CA CYS A 29 9.79 1.72 9.28
C CYS A 29 9.70 0.19 9.38
N GLU A 30 9.82 -0.51 8.24
CA GLU A 30 9.87 -1.98 8.12
C GLU A 30 8.62 -2.73 8.60
N ARG A 31 7.57 -1.99 8.97
CA ARG A 31 6.31 -2.56 9.40
C ARG A 31 5.56 -3.22 8.25
N TRP A 32 5.02 -4.40 8.51
CA TRP A 32 4.17 -5.13 7.57
C TRP A 32 2.91 -4.33 7.23
N SER A 33 2.63 -4.21 5.95
CA SER A 33 1.45 -3.57 5.39
C SER A 33 0.81 -4.52 4.36
N LEU A 34 -0.52 -4.56 4.37
CA LEU A 34 -1.31 -5.30 3.39
C LEU A 34 -1.63 -4.41 2.21
N LYS A 35 -1.72 -5.01 1.02
CA LYS A 35 -2.16 -4.29 -0.18
C LYS A 35 -3.68 -4.17 -0.20
N ASP A 36 -4.18 -2.97 -0.41
CA ASP A 36 -5.54 -2.74 -0.89
C ASP A 36 -5.62 -3.18 -2.38
N ASP A 37 -6.75 -3.75 -2.80
CA ASP A 37 -6.94 -4.17 -4.19
C ASP A 37 -7.02 -3.01 -5.19
N GLN A 38 -7.19 -1.76 -4.72
CA GLN A 38 -7.49 -0.62 -5.59
C GLN A 38 -6.29 0.24 -5.99
N CYS A 39 -5.23 0.32 -5.16
CA CYS A 39 -4.15 1.28 -5.43
C CYS A 39 -2.75 0.78 -5.03
N ASN A 40 -1.75 1.17 -5.82
CA ASN A 40 -0.35 0.98 -5.47
C ASN A 40 0.19 2.08 -4.53
N TYR A 41 -0.62 3.10 -4.21
CA TYR A 41 -0.34 4.10 -3.20
C TYR A 41 -0.77 3.59 -1.82
N VAL A 42 0.18 3.43 -0.90
CA VAL A 42 -0.10 2.95 0.45
C VAL A 42 0.45 3.91 1.50
N VAL A 43 -0.34 4.20 2.53
CA VAL A 43 0.09 4.98 3.70
C VAL A 43 0.30 4.03 4.87
N CYS A 44 1.51 4.00 5.42
CA CYS A 44 1.83 3.10 6.53
C CYS A 44 1.06 3.49 7.79
N GLY A 45 0.32 2.55 8.37
CA GLY A 45 -0.51 2.76 9.57
C GLY A 45 -1.93 3.24 9.31
N ARG A 46 -2.35 3.29 8.03
CA ARG A 46 -3.72 3.58 7.62
C ARG A 46 -4.37 2.29 7.07
N PRO A 47 -5.45 1.77 7.67
CA PRO A 47 -6.20 0.66 7.08
C PRO A 47 -7.00 1.11 5.84
N GLU A 48 -7.40 0.17 4.98
CA GLU A 48 -7.98 0.41 3.64
C GLU A 48 -9.00 1.56 3.55
N VAL A 49 -9.86 1.73 4.57
CA VAL A 49 -10.92 2.76 4.57
C VAL A 49 -10.88 3.64 5.83
N GLY A 50 -9.71 3.75 6.48
CA GLY A 50 -9.62 4.32 7.82
C GLY A 50 -8.86 5.64 7.95
N VAL A 51 -8.96 6.18 9.16
CA VAL A 51 -8.02 7.16 9.70
C VAL A 51 -6.70 6.49 10.05
N PHE A 52 -5.61 7.26 10.08
CA PHE A 52 -4.35 6.77 10.61
C PHE A 52 -4.51 6.38 12.08
N ILE A 53 -3.99 5.21 12.44
CA ILE A 53 -4.04 4.72 13.82
C ILE A 53 -2.65 4.93 14.44
N LEU A 54 -2.60 5.72 15.52
CA LEU A 54 -1.37 5.95 16.28
C LEU A 54 -0.69 4.64 16.68
N GLY A 55 0.62 4.54 16.45
CA GLY A 55 1.41 3.34 16.73
C GLY A 55 1.21 2.18 15.75
N MET A 56 0.34 2.30 14.74
CA MET A 56 0.18 1.30 13.68
C MET A 56 1.10 1.50 12.48
N GLY A 57 1.87 2.58 12.41
CA GLY A 57 2.80 2.87 11.33
C GLY A 57 3.43 4.25 11.47
N CYS A 58 4.20 4.67 10.46
CA CYS A 58 4.94 5.94 10.48
C CYS A 58 4.24 7.10 9.76
N GLY A 59 3.04 6.87 9.20
CA GLY A 59 2.26 7.91 8.51
C GLY A 59 2.83 8.34 7.16
N ARG A 60 3.92 7.72 6.68
CA ARG A 60 4.53 8.01 5.37
C ARG A 60 3.96 7.14 4.27
N ALA A 61 3.92 7.71 3.06
CA ALA A 61 3.45 7.02 1.87
C ALA A 61 4.58 6.25 1.17
N TRP A 62 4.22 5.17 0.47
CA TRP A 62 5.14 4.41 -0.36
C TRP A 62 4.38 3.65 -1.46
N CYS A 63 5.11 3.25 -2.50
CA CYS A 63 4.55 2.53 -3.63
C CYS A 63 4.61 1.03 -3.38
N TYR A 64 3.45 0.39 -3.32
CA TYR A 64 3.34 -1.03 -3.04
C TYR A 64 3.97 -1.89 -4.14
N GLU A 65 3.89 -1.48 -5.41
CA GLU A 65 4.40 -2.25 -6.54
C GLU A 65 5.92 -2.36 -6.49
N CYS A 66 6.63 -1.24 -6.49
CA CYS A 66 8.09 -1.21 -6.52
C CYS A 66 8.76 -1.20 -5.14
N GLY A 67 7.98 -1.07 -4.05
CA GLY A 67 8.54 -0.93 -2.69
C GLY A 67 9.24 0.41 -2.43
N GLY A 68 9.20 1.33 -3.40
CA GLY A 68 9.88 2.62 -3.30
C GLY A 68 9.14 3.60 -2.39
N LYS A 69 9.91 4.39 -1.64
CA LYS A 69 9.42 5.51 -0.84
C LYS A 69 8.68 6.51 -1.72
N LEU A 70 7.52 6.99 -1.28
CA LEU A 70 6.88 8.17 -1.85
C LEU A 70 7.16 9.33 -0.90
N CYS A 71 7.38 10.51 -1.45
CA CYS A 71 7.68 11.62 -0.57
C CYS A 71 6.47 12.20 0.11
N GLY A 72 6.82 12.94 1.15
CA GLY A 72 5.91 13.52 2.08
C GLY A 72 5.46 12.55 3.15
N ARG A 73 5.12 13.13 4.28
CA ARG A 73 4.46 12.44 5.38
C ARG A 73 3.02 12.94 5.38
N MET A 74 2.08 12.01 5.44
CA MET A 74 0.66 12.35 5.45
C MET A 74 0.18 12.60 6.89
N PHE A 75 0.75 11.89 7.86
CA PHE A 75 0.31 11.94 9.25
C PHE A 75 1.48 12.15 10.20
N CYS A 76 1.28 12.99 11.22
CA CYS A 76 2.20 13.08 12.34
C CYS A 76 2.23 11.74 13.08
N GLU A 77 3.42 11.17 13.26
CA GLU A 77 3.57 9.87 13.92
C GLU A 77 3.26 9.95 15.42
N GLU A 78 3.46 11.12 16.03
CA GLU A 78 3.24 11.36 17.46
C GLU A 78 1.78 11.70 17.77
N THR A 79 1.15 12.56 16.96
CA THR A 79 -0.22 13.06 17.22
C THR A 79 -1.28 12.34 16.38
N GLY A 80 -0.89 11.71 15.27
CA GLY A 80 -1.79 11.04 14.34
C GLY A 80 -2.58 12.01 13.45
N GLU A 81 -2.33 13.30 13.59
CA GLU A 81 -3.00 14.35 12.83
C GLU A 81 -2.55 14.33 11.37
N LEU A 82 -3.48 14.63 10.47
CA LEU A 82 -3.17 14.84 9.06
C LEU A 82 -2.31 16.10 8.96
N LEU A 83 -1.13 15.97 8.35
CA LEU A 83 -0.26 17.10 8.09
C LEU A 83 -0.78 17.88 6.89
N ASP A 84 -0.62 19.20 6.90
CA ASP A 84 -0.94 20.01 5.74
C ASP A 84 -0.07 19.52 4.56
N PRO A 85 -0.68 19.17 3.42
CA PRO A 85 0.07 18.69 2.26
C PRO A 85 1.16 19.68 1.81
N ASN A 86 0.99 20.98 2.07
CA ASN A 86 1.93 22.02 1.73
C ASN A 86 3.07 22.16 2.75
N GLU A 87 2.91 21.66 3.97
CA GLU A 87 3.91 21.77 5.05
C GLU A 87 4.88 20.59 5.06
N ASP A 88 4.47 19.39 4.65
CA ASP A 88 5.32 18.18 4.72
C ASP A 88 5.51 17.45 3.38
N HIS A 89 5.65 18.22 2.29
CA HIS A 89 6.13 17.78 0.97
C HIS A 89 5.13 17.04 0.05
N ASN A 90 4.05 17.72 -0.37
CA ASN A 90 3.45 17.37 -1.65
C ASN A 90 4.31 17.92 -2.80
N HIS A 91 4.66 17.05 -3.74
CA HIS A 91 5.50 17.33 -4.92
C HIS A 91 4.90 18.35 -5.89
N ILE A 92 3.65 18.75 -5.69
CA ILE A 92 2.94 19.66 -6.59
C ILE A 92 3.49 21.07 -6.37
N GLY A 93 4.61 21.38 -7.02
CA GLY A 93 5.17 22.73 -7.12
C GLY A 93 6.44 23.00 -6.31
N ASN A 94 6.99 22.05 -5.54
CA ASN A 94 8.24 22.25 -4.79
C ASN A 94 9.43 21.47 -5.41
N PRO A 95 10.35 22.14 -6.13
CA PRO A 95 11.48 21.50 -6.81
C PRO A 95 12.54 20.93 -5.85
N ASP A 96 12.71 21.49 -4.65
CA ASP A 96 13.65 20.98 -3.65
C ASP A 96 13.16 19.67 -3.04
N ALA A 97 11.84 19.57 -2.80
CA ALA A 97 11.20 18.33 -2.44
C ALA A 97 11.43 17.27 -3.53
N GLN A 98 11.17 17.60 -4.79
CA GLN A 98 11.37 16.71 -5.95
C GLN A 98 12.82 16.17 -6.04
N ARG A 99 13.82 17.00 -5.71
CA ARG A 99 15.23 16.61 -5.73
C ARG A 99 15.59 15.66 -4.59
N ALA A 100 15.13 15.92 -3.37
CA ALA A 100 15.30 15.01 -2.23
C ALA A 100 14.64 13.64 -2.48
N CYS A 101 13.54 13.65 -3.25
CA CYS A 101 12.77 12.50 -3.70
C CYS A 101 13.37 11.71 -4.86
N SER A 102 14.49 12.18 -5.42
CA SER A 102 15.18 11.51 -6.52
C SER A 102 16.30 10.59 -6.02
N ALA A 103 16.47 10.47 -4.71
CA ALA A 103 17.48 9.62 -4.10
C ALA A 103 17.18 8.12 -4.30
N PRO A 104 18.19 7.24 -4.22
CA PRO A 104 17.97 5.80 -4.24
C PRO A 104 16.94 5.35 -3.19
N GLY A 105 16.02 4.47 -3.58
CA GLY A 105 14.96 3.94 -2.72
C GLY A 105 13.63 4.71 -2.77
N PHE A 106 13.53 5.78 -3.57
CA PHE A 106 12.26 6.41 -3.90
C PHE A 106 11.60 5.79 -5.14
N CYS A 107 10.28 5.86 -5.20
CA CYS A 107 9.51 5.42 -6.36
C CYS A 107 9.64 6.46 -7.48
N MET A 108 10.10 6.03 -8.65
CA MET A 108 10.27 6.88 -9.85
C MET A 108 8.94 7.20 -10.56
N GLY A 109 7.80 6.81 -9.98
CA GLY A 109 6.48 6.91 -10.62
C GLY A 109 6.17 5.75 -11.57
N GLY A 110 5.10 5.88 -12.36
CA GLY A 110 4.69 4.91 -13.39
C GLY A 110 3.83 3.73 -12.93
N HIS A 111 3.63 3.55 -11.62
CA HIS A 111 2.88 2.42 -11.04
C HIS A 111 1.46 2.76 -10.59
N ASN A 112 1.08 4.04 -10.56
CA ASN A 112 -0.27 4.42 -10.14
C ASN A 112 -1.21 4.37 -11.35
N SER A 113 -1.84 3.22 -11.53
CA SER A 113 -2.94 3.05 -12.50
C SER A 113 -4.26 3.44 -11.84
N HIS A 114 -4.51 4.74 -11.63
CA HIS A 114 -5.89 5.19 -11.70
C HIS A 114 -6.20 5.20 -13.19
N LYS A 115 -6.88 4.17 -13.70
CA LYS A 115 -7.64 4.37 -14.93
C LYS A 115 -8.85 5.19 -14.50
N ASP A 116 -9.01 6.37 -15.09
CA ASP A 116 -10.27 7.13 -15.04
C ASP A 116 -11.47 6.24 -15.40
#